data_AF-A0A970MZN5-F1
#
_entry.id   AF-A0A970MZN5-F1
#
_cell.length_a   1.000
_cell.length_b   1.000
_cell.length_c   1.000
_cell.angle_alpha   90.00
_cell.angle_beta   90.00
_cell.angle_gamma   90.00
#
_symmetry.space_group_name_H-M   'P 1'
#
loop_
_entity.id
_entity.type
_entity.pdbx_description
1 polymer ?
#
loop_
_entity_poly.entity_id
_entity_poly.type
_entity_poly.pdbx_seq_one_letter_code
_entity_poly.pdbx_strand_id
1 'polypeptide(L)'
;MLPVVDDFGGLRGVLYRTDLVALMTRNLRPPNVGGMATPLGVYLTTGTVSGGSGSFGLYLTGLTMGLMMLISKFIGEGMMLSLQSQITRKLPALVKIYSSYGIYSIGSAALSIILLMLLLKLSPLAGYHGAEHMTVHAIESGEDLTVEAVRRYPRIHPRCGTNLLGAAAVFILITSQFSGEVAVIVAIGVVMLGRRAIGDWMQNVFTTRKPSDSQLASGVAAGNELLDKYLLHPGRITTGFPRIWKMGFLQAAAGMTTVLAIVYIIERLTHKSLLL
;
A
#
# COMPACT_ATOMS: atom_id res chain seq x y z
N MET A 1 -16.77 13.90 35.83
CA MET A 1 -17.46 13.63 34.55
C MET A 1 -18.61 14.61 34.44
N LEU A 2 -18.78 15.27 33.30
CA LEU A 2 -19.84 16.25 33.03
C LEU A 2 -20.74 15.66 31.93
N PRO A 3 -22.00 15.29 32.22
CA PRO A 3 -22.92 14.83 31.18
C PRO A 3 -23.22 15.98 30.21
N VAL A 4 -23.18 15.68 28.91
CA VAL A 4 -23.58 16.59 27.83
C VAL A 4 -25.02 16.26 27.48
N VAL A 5 -25.94 17.21 27.67
CA VAL A 5 -27.37 17.06 27.37
C VAL A 5 -27.77 18.03 26.26
N ASP A 6 -28.77 17.66 25.47
CA ASP A 6 -29.39 18.59 24.52
C ASP A 6 -30.43 19.51 25.20
N ASP A 7 -31.00 20.44 24.43
CA ASP A 7 -31.99 21.41 24.91
C ASP A 7 -33.26 20.75 25.49
N PHE A 8 -33.50 19.47 25.19
CA PHE A 8 -34.62 18.68 25.69
C PHE A 8 -34.25 17.77 26.87
N GLY A 9 -33.02 17.89 27.40
CA GLY A 9 -32.52 17.07 28.51
C GLY A 9 -32.06 15.67 28.11
N GLY A 10 -31.99 15.36 26.82
CA GLY A 10 -31.51 14.08 26.30
C GLY A 10 -29.99 13.96 26.42
N LEU A 11 -29.49 12.87 27.02
CA LEU A 11 -28.06 12.63 27.15
C LEU A 11 -27.41 12.39 25.78
N ARG A 12 -26.45 13.25 25.41
CA ARG A 12 -25.66 13.17 24.17
C ARG A 12 -24.27 12.60 24.37
N GLY A 13 -23.74 12.64 25.59
CA GLY A 13 -22.42 12.10 25.91
C GLY A 13 -21.96 12.47 27.32
N VAL A 14 -20.69 12.18 27.62
CA VAL A 14 -20.07 12.49 28.90
C VAL A 14 -18.67 13.05 28.64
N LEU A 15 -18.37 14.18 29.26
CA LEU A 15 -17.08 14.85 29.18
C LEU A 15 -16.25 14.53 30.44
N TYR A 16 -15.05 14.00 30.28
CA TYR A 16 -14.13 13.71 31.38
C TYR A 16 -13.12 14.85 31.57
N ARG A 17 -12.57 14.96 32.78
CA ARG A 17 -11.48 15.92 33.06
C ARG A 17 -10.26 15.65 32.18
N THR A 18 -10.00 14.38 31.88
CA THR A 18 -8.96 13.93 30.95
C THR A 18 -9.19 14.48 29.54
N ASP A 19 -10.43 14.59 29.08
CA ASP A 19 -10.74 15.11 27.75
C ASP A 19 -10.44 16.60 27.67
N LEU A 20 -10.77 17.37 28.71
CA LEU A 20 -10.42 18.79 28.82
C LEU A 20 -8.90 19.00 28.87
N VAL A 21 -8.19 18.21 29.67
CA VAL A 21 -6.73 18.28 29.76
C VAL A 21 -6.11 17.90 28.40
N ALA A 22 -6.60 16.85 27.75
CA ALA A 22 -6.10 16.41 26.45
C ALA A 22 -6.40 17.44 25.34
N LEU A 23 -7.54 18.13 25.40
CA LEU A 23 -7.88 19.24 24.50
C LEU A 23 -6.99 20.46 24.74
N MET A 24 -6.82 20.88 26.00
CA MET A 24 -5.98 22.03 26.38
C MET A 24 -4.50 21.79 26.06
N THR A 25 -4.02 20.55 26.20
CA THR A 25 -2.65 20.16 25.86
C THR A 25 -2.44 19.79 24.40
N ARG A 26 -3.52 19.77 23.58
CA ARG A 26 -3.51 19.26 22.19
C ARG A 26 -2.96 17.83 22.05
N ASN A 27 -3.05 17.03 23.11
CA ASN A 27 -2.59 15.64 23.14
C ASN A 27 -3.66 14.62 22.75
N LEU A 28 -4.84 15.06 22.28
CA LEU A 28 -5.83 14.17 21.67
C LEU A 28 -5.29 13.62 20.34
N ARG A 29 -4.87 12.36 20.35
CA ARG A 29 -4.41 11.64 19.16
C ARG A 29 -5.43 10.57 18.74
N PRO A 30 -5.63 10.34 17.44
CA PRO A 30 -6.49 9.27 16.96
C PRO A 30 -5.90 7.89 17.34
N PRO A 31 -6.74 6.91 17.72
CA PRO A 31 -6.27 5.60 18.16
C PRO A 31 -5.65 4.77 17.03
N ASN A 32 -6.07 5.03 15.78
CA ASN A 32 -5.56 4.35 14.60
C ASN A 32 -5.40 5.37 13.47
N VAL A 33 -4.22 5.40 12.87
CA VAL A 33 -3.91 6.15 11.65
C VAL A 33 -3.45 5.15 10.60
N GLY A 34 -4.00 5.27 9.40
CA GLY A 34 -3.45 4.63 8.22
C GLY A 34 -3.02 5.69 7.22
N GLY A 35 -2.33 5.26 6.18
CA GLY A 35 -1.87 6.17 5.14
C GLY A 35 -1.61 5.47 3.82
N MET A 36 -1.27 6.29 2.83
CA MET A 36 -0.84 5.85 1.52
C MET A 36 0.20 6.84 0.98
N ALA A 37 1.27 6.30 0.41
CA ALA A 37 2.19 7.08 -0.38
C ALA A 37 1.59 7.41 -1.74
N THR A 38 1.60 8.68 -2.12
CA THR A 38 1.10 9.11 -3.43
C THR A 38 2.17 9.86 -4.22
N PRO A 39 2.02 9.97 -5.56
CA PRO A 39 2.95 10.77 -6.37
C PRO A 39 2.99 12.25 -5.95
N LEU A 40 1.93 12.74 -5.29
CA LEU A 40 1.80 14.13 -4.85
C LEU A 40 2.18 14.34 -3.37
N GLY A 41 2.56 13.29 -2.66
CA GLY A 41 2.90 13.37 -1.23
C GLY A 41 2.27 12.28 -0.38
N VAL A 42 2.30 12.48 0.93
CA VAL A 42 1.70 11.58 1.91
C VAL A 42 0.19 11.83 2.02
N TYR A 43 -0.58 10.76 2.06
CA TYR A 43 -1.99 10.77 2.48
C TYR A 43 -2.12 10.05 3.82
N LEU A 44 -2.80 10.65 4.79
CA LEU A 44 -3.13 10.01 6.07
C LEU A 44 -4.63 10.04 6.33
N THR A 45 -5.13 9.03 7.04
CA THR A 45 -6.55 8.88 7.34
C THR A 45 -6.78 8.12 8.66
N THR A 46 -7.84 8.50 9.37
CA THR A 46 -8.39 7.73 10.50
C THR A 46 -9.60 6.89 10.09
N GLY A 47 -10.00 6.96 8.81
CA GLY A 47 -11.29 6.49 8.31
C GLY A 47 -12.45 7.46 8.54
N THR A 48 -12.31 8.43 9.46
CA THR A 48 -13.29 9.53 9.66
C THR A 48 -12.79 10.82 9.05
N VAL A 49 -11.52 11.18 9.27
CA VAL A 49 -10.88 12.39 8.74
C VAL A 49 -9.60 12.01 8.02
N SER A 50 -9.16 12.87 7.10
CA SER A 50 -7.94 12.66 6.31
C SER A 50 -7.18 13.96 6.09
N GLY A 51 -5.86 13.86 5.93
CA GLY A 51 -4.95 14.97 5.62
C GLY A 51 -3.97 14.59 4.50
N GLY A 52 -3.38 15.59 3.86
CA GLY A 52 -2.38 15.43 2.81
C GLY A 52 -2.94 15.42 1.39
N SER A 53 -2.38 14.57 0.52
CA SER A 53 -2.52 14.64 -0.95
C SER A 53 -3.93 14.42 -1.54
N GLY A 54 -4.92 14.08 -0.72
CA GLY A 54 -6.33 13.94 -1.12
C GLY A 54 -6.64 12.85 -2.16
N SER A 55 -7.88 12.85 -2.65
CA SER A 55 -8.41 11.84 -3.60
C SER A 55 -7.66 11.80 -4.93
N PHE A 56 -7.20 12.94 -5.43
CA PHE A 56 -6.48 13.01 -6.70
C PHE A 56 -5.09 12.36 -6.60
N GLY A 57 -4.36 12.60 -5.51
CA GLY A 57 -3.10 11.88 -5.25
C GLY A 57 -3.30 10.37 -5.15
N LEU A 58 -4.37 9.94 -4.48
CA LEU A 58 -4.73 8.51 -4.38
C LEU A 58 -5.04 7.91 -5.76
N TYR A 59 -5.81 8.61 -6.60
CA TYR A 59 -6.06 8.19 -7.98
C TYR A 59 -4.77 8.05 -8.79
N LEU A 60 -3.87 9.05 -8.71
CA LEU A 60 -2.58 8.99 -9.38
C LEU A 60 -1.68 7.85 -8.87
N THR A 61 -1.84 7.45 -7.60
CA THR A 61 -1.13 6.28 -7.06
C THR A 61 -1.55 5.02 -7.79
N GLY A 62 -2.86 4.83 -7.99
CA GLY A 62 -3.41 3.75 -8.80
C GLY A 62 -2.88 3.74 -10.23
N LEU A 63 -2.91 4.91 -10.87
CA LEU A 63 -2.42 5.07 -12.24
C LEU A 63 -0.92 4.74 -12.32
N THR A 64 -0.11 5.24 -11.39
CA THR A 64 1.33 4.98 -11.33
C THR A 64 1.63 3.50 -11.13
N MET A 65 0.93 2.84 -10.19
CA MET A 65 1.06 1.41 -9.96
C MET A 65 0.65 0.60 -11.20
N GLY A 66 -0.43 1.00 -11.88
CA GLY A 66 -0.87 0.35 -13.12
C GLY A 66 0.14 0.45 -14.24
N LEU A 67 0.71 1.63 -14.45
CA LEU A 67 1.77 1.82 -15.44
C LEU A 67 3.02 1.02 -15.10
N MET A 68 3.47 1.05 -13.84
CA MET A 68 4.63 0.24 -13.41
C MET A 68 4.37 -1.25 -13.60
N MET A 69 3.16 -1.73 -13.32
CA MET A 69 2.77 -3.12 -13.52
C MET A 69 2.81 -3.50 -15.01
N LEU A 70 2.27 -2.66 -15.89
CA LEU A 70 2.31 -2.90 -17.33
C LEU A 70 3.74 -2.91 -17.88
N ILE A 71 4.55 -1.92 -17.50
CA ILE A 71 5.96 -1.84 -17.92
C ILE A 71 6.71 -3.09 -17.46
N SER A 72 6.53 -3.49 -16.21
CA SER A 72 7.20 -4.66 -15.64
C SER A 72 6.73 -5.97 -16.28
N LYS A 73 5.43 -6.08 -16.61
CA LYS A 73 4.87 -7.21 -17.36
C LYS A 73 5.49 -7.31 -18.75
N PHE A 74 5.43 -6.22 -19.51
CA PHE A 74 5.93 -6.17 -20.89
C PHE A 74 7.43 -6.49 -20.99
N ILE A 75 8.24 -5.89 -20.10
CA ILE A 75 9.68 -6.15 -20.05
C ILE A 75 9.94 -7.60 -19.61
N GLY A 76 9.26 -8.08 -18.56
CA GLY A 76 9.46 -9.42 -18.04
C GLY A 76 9.11 -10.52 -19.05
N GLU A 77 7.97 -10.40 -19.72
CA GLU A 77 7.55 -11.32 -20.78
C GLU A 77 8.52 -11.25 -21.98
N GLY A 78 8.87 -10.05 -22.45
CA GLY A 78 9.81 -9.89 -23.57
C GLY A 78 11.19 -10.50 -23.30
N MET A 79 11.73 -10.30 -22.09
CA MET A 79 13.00 -10.90 -21.67
C MET A 79 12.91 -12.43 -21.61
N MET A 80 11.83 -12.98 -21.05
CA MET A 80 11.65 -14.42 -20.94
C MET A 80 11.40 -15.10 -22.28
N LEU A 81 10.68 -14.46 -23.21
CA LEU A 81 10.52 -14.95 -24.58
C LEU A 81 11.88 -15.02 -25.30
N SER A 82 12.70 -13.99 -25.16
CA SER A 82 14.06 -13.96 -25.74
C SER A 82 14.94 -15.07 -25.16
N LEU A 83 14.91 -15.26 -23.84
CA LEU A 83 15.64 -16.33 -23.16
C LEU A 83 15.17 -17.72 -23.62
N GLN A 84 13.85 -17.95 -23.66
CA GLN A 84 13.25 -19.20 -24.10
C GLN A 84 13.65 -19.54 -25.54
N SER A 85 13.65 -18.55 -26.44
CA SER A 85 14.09 -18.70 -27.83
C SER A 85 15.56 -19.15 -27.93
N GLN A 86 16.44 -18.58 -27.11
CA GLN A 86 17.86 -18.96 -27.08
C GLN A 86 18.09 -20.38 -26.53
N ILE A 87 17.37 -20.74 -25.47
CA ILE A 87 17.45 -22.06 -24.85
C ILE A 87 16.91 -23.15 -25.79
N THR A 88 15.73 -22.93 -26.37
CA THR A 88 15.09 -23.91 -27.27
C THR A 88 15.90 -24.13 -28.55
N ARG A 89 16.60 -23.13 -29.09
CA ARG A 89 17.50 -23.33 -30.26
C ARG A 89 18.61 -24.34 -30.01
N LYS A 90 19.06 -24.52 -28.76
CA LYS A 90 20.21 -25.36 -28.40
C LYS A 90 19.84 -26.75 -27.87
N LEU A 91 18.55 -27.05 -27.66
CA LEU A 91 18.11 -28.30 -27.02
C LEU A 91 17.50 -29.33 -28.00
N PRO A 92 17.68 -30.64 -27.74
CA PRO A 92 17.01 -31.72 -28.47
C PRO A 92 15.48 -31.64 -28.37
N ALA A 93 14.77 -32.19 -29.37
CA ALA A 93 13.30 -32.10 -29.49
C ALA A 93 12.53 -32.61 -28.25
N LEU A 94 13.01 -33.67 -27.58
CA LEU A 94 12.40 -34.25 -26.39
C LEU A 94 12.43 -33.31 -25.16
N VAL A 95 13.47 -32.48 -25.02
CA VAL A 95 13.59 -31.52 -23.90
C VAL A 95 12.71 -30.29 -24.12
N LYS A 96 12.51 -29.87 -25.38
CA LYS A 96 11.65 -28.72 -25.74
C LYS A 96 10.19 -28.88 -25.28
N ILE A 97 9.68 -30.11 -25.26
CA ILE A 97 8.29 -30.41 -24.89
C ILE A 97 8.11 -30.26 -23.37
N TYR A 98 9.07 -30.71 -22.57
CA TYR A 98 9.01 -30.61 -21.10
C TYR A 98 9.39 -29.22 -20.56
N SER A 99 10.25 -28.46 -21.25
CA SER A 99 10.86 -27.24 -20.72
C SER A 99 10.19 -25.92 -21.15
N SER A 100 9.08 -25.95 -21.88
CA SER A 100 8.55 -24.76 -22.57
C SER A 100 7.50 -23.97 -21.81
N TYR A 101 6.55 -24.63 -21.15
CA TYR A 101 5.44 -23.92 -20.49
C TYR A 101 5.75 -23.49 -19.05
N GLY A 102 6.37 -24.36 -18.25
CA GLY A 102 6.64 -24.06 -16.83
C GLY A 102 7.70 -22.98 -16.63
N ILE A 103 8.82 -23.05 -17.35
CA ILE A 103 9.94 -22.11 -17.19
C ILE A 103 9.54 -20.71 -17.68
N TYR A 104 8.87 -20.62 -18.83
CA TYR A 104 8.43 -19.34 -19.36
C TYR A 104 7.39 -18.67 -18.44
N SER A 105 6.33 -19.39 -18.05
CA SER A 105 5.24 -18.82 -17.25
C SER A 105 5.67 -18.41 -15.85
N ILE A 106 6.42 -19.27 -15.14
CA ILE A 106 6.93 -18.96 -13.80
C ILE A 106 7.99 -17.87 -13.89
N GLY A 107 8.90 -17.98 -14.87
CA GLY A 107 9.98 -17.02 -15.05
C GLY A 107 9.47 -15.63 -15.42
N SER A 108 8.45 -15.52 -16.28
CA SER A 108 7.88 -14.21 -16.67
C SER A 108 7.16 -13.56 -15.50
N ALA A 109 6.33 -14.33 -14.77
CA ALA A 109 5.66 -13.83 -13.58
C ALA A 109 6.65 -13.36 -12.51
N ALA A 110 7.68 -14.18 -12.20
CA ALA A 110 8.69 -13.84 -11.21
C ALA A 110 9.50 -12.60 -11.63
N LEU A 111 9.93 -12.53 -12.89
CA LEU A 111 10.70 -11.40 -13.42
C LEU A 111 9.86 -10.11 -13.40
N SER A 112 8.59 -10.17 -13.81
CA SER A 112 7.69 -9.02 -13.76
C SER A 112 7.45 -8.52 -12.35
N ILE A 113 7.31 -9.41 -11.35
CA ILE A 113 7.20 -9.01 -9.94
C ILE A 113 8.50 -8.34 -9.47
N ILE A 114 9.65 -8.91 -9.79
CA ILE A 114 10.97 -8.34 -9.41
C ILE A 114 11.13 -6.94 -10.02
N LEU A 115 10.81 -6.78 -11.31
CA LEU A 115 10.88 -5.50 -12.00
C LEU A 115 9.91 -4.48 -11.40
N LEU A 116 8.69 -4.90 -11.05
CA LEU A 116 7.72 -4.02 -10.38
C LEU A 116 8.25 -3.52 -9.04
N MET A 117 8.82 -4.43 -8.23
CA MET A 117 9.42 -4.08 -6.94
C MET A 117 10.60 -3.12 -7.12
N LEU A 118 11.40 -3.29 -8.16
CA LEU A 118 12.51 -2.39 -8.48
C LEU A 118 12.00 -1.01 -8.93
N LEU A 119 11.02 -0.94 -9.83
CA LEU A 119 10.40 0.32 -10.25
C LEU A 119 9.81 1.07 -9.06
N LEU A 120 9.10 0.37 -8.16
CA LEU A 120 8.56 0.95 -6.95
C LEU A 120 9.68 1.51 -6.07
N LYS A 121 10.74 0.73 -5.82
CA LYS A 121 11.88 1.11 -4.97
C LYS A 121 12.61 2.35 -5.50
N LEU A 122 12.79 2.44 -6.81
CA LEU A 122 13.46 3.54 -7.49
C LEU A 122 12.57 4.77 -7.64
N SER A 123 11.25 4.61 -7.53
CA SER A 123 10.31 5.72 -7.61
C SER A 123 10.30 6.58 -6.33
N PRO A 124 9.84 7.84 -6.42
CA PRO A 124 9.60 8.68 -5.25
C PRO A 124 8.60 8.07 -4.25
N LEU A 125 7.70 7.17 -4.69
CA LEU A 125 6.69 6.54 -3.83
C LEU A 125 7.32 5.80 -2.65
N ALA A 126 8.43 5.08 -2.84
CA ALA A 126 9.11 4.38 -1.74
C ALA A 126 9.61 5.36 -0.65
N GLY A 127 9.97 6.59 -1.03
CA GLY A 127 10.38 7.62 -0.08
C GLY A 127 9.18 8.25 0.65
N TYR A 128 8.09 8.53 -0.07
CA TYR A 128 6.84 9.00 0.55
C TYR A 128 6.22 7.93 1.46
N HIS A 129 6.35 6.65 1.13
CA HIS A 129 5.89 5.54 1.97
C HIS A 129 6.71 5.43 3.25
N GLY A 130 8.03 5.57 3.15
CA GLY A 130 8.87 5.68 4.34
C GLY A 130 8.47 6.86 5.23
N ALA A 131 8.17 8.02 4.64
CA ALA A 131 7.75 9.22 5.39
C ALA A 131 6.37 9.03 6.03
N GLU A 132 5.44 8.37 5.36
CA GLU A 132 4.12 8.01 5.88
C GLU A 132 4.26 7.13 7.13
N HIS A 133 4.99 6.03 7.06
CA HIS A 133 5.24 5.16 8.22
C HIS A 133 5.90 5.89 9.38
N MET A 134 6.93 6.68 9.12
CA MET A 134 7.64 7.45 10.15
C MET A 134 6.70 8.48 10.81
N THR A 135 5.83 9.11 10.02
CA THR A 135 4.86 10.09 10.54
C THR A 135 3.80 9.39 11.39
N VAL A 136 3.30 8.23 10.95
CA VAL A 136 2.33 7.44 11.71
C VAL A 136 2.91 7.01 13.05
N HIS A 137 4.15 6.51 13.09
CA HIS A 137 4.84 6.19 14.34
C HIS A 137 4.96 7.39 15.28
N ALA A 138 5.28 8.58 14.76
CA ALA A 138 5.35 9.80 15.56
C ALA A 138 3.99 10.18 16.16
N ILE A 139 2.90 10.08 15.38
CA ILE A 139 1.53 10.30 15.86
C ILE A 139 1.17 9.31 16.96
N GLU A 140 1.46 8.03 16.75
CA GLU A 140 1.16 6.95 17.70
C GLU A 140 1.95 7.06 19.00
N SER A 141 3.16 7.63 18.93
CA SER A 141 4.01 7.89 20.10
C SER A 141 3.64 9.20 20.82
N GLY A 142 2.66 9.95 20.31
CA GLY A 142 2.20 11.20 20.89
C GLY A 142 3.17 12.37 20.71
N GLU A 143 4.20 12.24 19.87
CA GLU A 143 5.22 13.26 19.68
C GLU A 143 4.73 14.40 18.77
N ASP A 144 5.31 15.58 18.94
CA ASP A 144 5.02 16.71 18.05
C ASP A 144 5.59 16.49 16.66
N LEU A 145 4.75 16.75 15.64
CA LEU A 145 5.11 16.51 14.25
C LEU A 145 6.01 17.63 13.72
N THR A 146 7.31 17.38 13.85
CA THR A 146 8.39 18.12 13.20
C THR A 146 9.20 17.17 12.32
N VAL A 147 9.93 17.71 11.34
CA VAL A 147 10.77 16.88 10.46
C VAL A 147 11.84 16.15 11.26
N GLU A 148 12.38 16.81 12.28
CA GLU A 148 13.42 16.30 13.17
C GLU A 148 12.91 15.16 14.06
N ALA A 149 11.68 15.28 14.57
CA ALA A 149 11.03 14.23 15.36
C ALA A 149 10.69 13.01 14.49
N VAL A 150 9.98 13.21 13.39
CA VAL A 150 9.55 12.13 12.49
C VAL A 150 10.76 11.35 11.95
N ARG A 151 11.88 12.01 11.68
CA ARG A 151 13.11 11.38 11.18
C ARG A 151 13.68 10.29 12.11
N ARG A 152 13.38 10.32 13.41
CA ARG A 152 13.89 9.33 14.39
C ARG A 152 13.16 7.99 14.33
N TYR A 153 11.95 7.96 13.78
CA TYR A 153 11.14 6.75 13.76
C TYR A 153 11.56 5.75 12.68
N PRO A 154 11.29 4.44 12.88
CA PRO A 154 11.58 3.45 11.85
C PRO A 154 10.64 3.61 10.65
N ARG A 155 11.13 3.21 9.47
CA ARG A 155 10.34 3.15 8.23
C ARG A 155 9.52 1.87 8.09
N ILE A 156 9.75 0.90 8.97
CA ILE A 156 9.02 -0.36 8.98
C ILE A 156 7.86 -0.17 9.95
N HIS A 157 6.65 -0.47 9.49
CA HIS A 157 5.45 -0.37 10.29
C HIS A 157 4.73 -1.73 10.36
N PRO A 158 4.44 -2.27 11.56
CA PRO A 158 3.90 -3.62 11.71
C PRO A 158 2.47 -3.76 11.15
N ARG A 159 1.75 -2.64 11.00
CA ARG A 159 0.37 -2.58 10.49
C ARG A 159 0.27 -2.17 9.02
N CYS A 160 1.40 -2.09 8.31
CA CYS A 160 1.40 -1.74 6.88
C CYS A 160 0.63 -2.79 6.05
N GLY A 161 -0.21 -2.33 5.12
CA GLY A 161 -0.93 -3.20 4.18
C GLY A 161 -0.03 -4.02 3.26
N THR A 162 1.24 -3.61 3.05
CA THR A 162 2.23 -4.42 2.34
C THR A 162 2.49 -5.77 3.01
N ASN A 163 2.33 -5.88 4.34
CA ASN A 163 2.46 -7.15 5.05
C ASN A 163 1.39 -8.17 4.59
N LEU A 164 0.18 -7.68 4.29
CA LEU A 164 -0.90 -8.51 3.74
C LEU A 164 -0.65 -8.87 2.28
N LEU A 165 -0.18 -7.92 1.46
CA LEU A 165 0.13 -8.19 0.05
C LEU A 165 1.29 -9.19 -0.11
N GLY A 166 2.33 -9.08 0.71
CA GLY A 166 3.44 -10.04 0.74
C GLY A 166 2.99 -11.44 1.16
N ALA A 167 2.16 -11.52 2.20
CA ALA A 167 1.52 -12.76 2.61
C ALA A 167 0.70 -13.41 1.48
N ALA A 168 -0.12 -12.62 0.78
CA ALA A 168 -0.93 -13.11 -0.33
C ALA A 168 -0.07 -13.58 -1.52
N ALA A 169 1.02 -12.87 -1.85
CA ALA A 169 1.93 -13.27 -2.91
C ALA A 169 2.59 -14.63 -2.61
N VAL A 170 3.04 -14.84 -1.36
CA VAL A 170 3.61 -16.13 -0.93
C VAL A 170 2.56 -17.24 -0.95
N PHE A 171 1.33 -16.94 -0.52
CA PHE A 171 0.21 -17.89 -0.60
C PHE A 171 -0.05 -18.37 -2.03
N ILE A 172 -0.17 -17.42 -2.96
CA ILE A 172 -0.43 -17.70 -4.38
C ILE A 172 0.75 -18.47 -4.99
N LEU A 173 1.99 -18.10 -4.66
CA LEU A 173 3.17 -18.81 -5.13
C LEU A 173 3.13 -20.29 -4.71
N ILE A 174 2.88 -20.59 -3.43
CA ILE A 174 2.83 -21.98 -2.95
C ILE A 174 1.67 -22.75 -3.61
N THR A 175 0.47 -22.17 -3.62
CA THR A 175 -0.73 -22.85 -4.12
C THR A 175 -0.78 -22.96 -5.66
N SER A 176 0.00 -22.16 -6.38
CA SER A 176 0.15 -22.29 -7.84
C SER A 176 1.09 -23.42 -8.26
N GLN A 177 2.05 -23.79 -7.41
CA GLN A 177 3.03 -24.85 -7.70
C GLN A 177 2.61 -26.22 -7.17
N PHE A 178 1.79 -26.23 -6.12
CA PHE A 178 1.35 -27.44 -5.43
C PHE A 178 -0.16 -27.46 -5.32
N SER A 179 -0.79 -28.55 -5.75
CA SER A 179 -2.23 -28.77 -5.65
C SER A 179 -2.59 -29.67 -4.46
N GLY A 180 -3.80 -29.48 -3.93
CA GLY A 180 -4.35 -30.30 -2.85
C GLY A 180 -4.43 -29.60 -1.49
N GLU A 181 -5.18 -30.21 -0.57
CA GLU A 181 -5.46 -29.64 0.76
C GLU A 181 -4.20 -29.41 1.58
N VAL A 182 -3.21 -30.30 1.47
CA VAL A 182 -1.91 -30.19 2.16
C VAL A 182 -1.17 -28.92 1.71
N ALA A 183 -1.19 -28.60 0.41
CA ALA A 183 -0.54 -27.38 -0.10
C ALA A 183 -1.18 -26.12 0.46
N VAL A 184 -2.51 -26.11 0.59
CA VAL A 184 -3.25 -24.99 1.20
C VAL A 184 -2.92 -24.86 2.68
N ILE A 185 -2.90 -25.98 3.44
CA ILE A 185 -2.55 -25.98 4.86
C ILE A 185 -1.12 -25.46 5.08
N VAL A 186 -0.17 -25.93 4.26
CA VAL A 186 1.23 -25.46 4.30
C VAL A 186 1.29 -23.97 3.95
N ALA A 187 0.60 -23.52 2.91
CA ALA A 187 0.58 -22.11 2.52
C ALA A 187 0.01 -21.21 3.64
N ILE A 188 -1.09 -21.64 4.28
CA ILE A 188 -1.66 -20.95 5.44
C ILE A 188 -0.65 -20.92 6.59
N GLY A 189 -0.01 -22.05 6.91
CA GLY A 189 1.00 -22.13 7.98
C GLY A 189 2.18 -21.17 7.74
N VAL A 190 2.76 -21.20 6.53
CA VAL A 190 3.86 -20.32 6.12
C VAL A 190 3.44 -18.85 6.20
N VAL A 191 2.25 -18.51 5.72
CA VAL A 191 1.76 -17.12 5.75
C VAL A 191 1.46 -16.67 7.18
N MET A 192 0.78 -17.48 7.98
CA MET A 192 0.45 -17.12 9.36
C MET A 192 1.71 -16.90 10.18
N LEU A 193 2.72 -17.76 10.06
CA LEU A 193 3.97 -17.63 10.81
C LEU A 193 4.90 -16.57 10.22
N GLY A 194 4.96 -16.48 8.89
CA GLY A 194 5.92 -15.66 8.15
C GLY A 194 5.47 -14.25 7.79
N ARG A 195 4.17 -13.91 7.85
CA ARG A 195 3.63 -12.63 7.33
C ARG A 195 4.35 -11.38 7.84
N ARG A 196 4.76 -11.38 9.12
CA ARG A 196 5.47 -10.25 9.72
C ARG A 196 6.89 -10.15 9.18
N ALA A 197 7.64 -11.26 9.24
CA ALA A 197 9.02 -11.29 8.74
C ALA A 197 9.11 -10.97 7.24
N ILE A 198 8.23 -11.56 6.43
CA ILE A 198 8.14 -11.30 4.99
C ILE A 198 7.77 -9.84 4.74
N GLY A 199 6.77 -9.33 5.47
CA GLY A 199 6.31 -7.96 5.36
C GLY A 199 7.39 -6.93 5.71
N ASP A 200 8.05 -7.09 6.86
CA ASP A 200 9.13 -6.20 7.31
C ASP A 200 10.31 -6.23 6.34
N TRP A 201 10.66 -7.40 5.81
CA TRP A 201 11.67 -7.56 4.77
C TRP A 201 11.26 -6.82 3.48
N MET A 202 10.03 -7.01 3.00
CA MET A 202 9.51 -6.31 1.82
C MET A 202 9.51 -4.79 2.01
N GLN A 203 9.10 -4.32 3.19
CA GLN A 203 9.10 -2.90 3.54
C GLN A 203 10.52 -2.33 3.51
N ASN A 204 11.48 -3.02 4.11
CA ASN A 204 12.85 -2.52 4.17
C ASN A 204 13.54 -2.53 2.81
N VAL A 205 13.34 -3.61 2.04
CA VAL A 205 14.06 -3.85 0.79
C VAL A 205 13.40 -3.13 -0.39
N PHE A 206 12.09 -3.28 -0.58
CA PHE A 206 11.42 -2.87 -1.82
C PHE A 206 10.45 -1.71 -1.66
N THR A 207 9.55 -1.75 -0.67
CA THR A 207 8.41 -0.82 -0.67
C THR A 207 8.68 0.50 0.06
N THR A 208 9.76 0.61 0.83
CA THR A 208 10.19 1.88 1.45
C THR A 208 11.65 2.20 1.15
N ARG A 209 12.02 3.49 1.19
CA ARG A 209 13.41 3.96 1.25
C ARG A 209 13.54 5.08 2.29
N LYS A 210 14.78 5.45 2.63
CA LYS A 210 15.04 6.63 3.48
C LYS A 210 14.45 7.89 2.81
N PRO A 211 13.46 8.56 3.43
CA PRO A 211 12.84 9.74 2.83
C PRO A 211 13.81 10.92 2.79
N SER A 212 13.64 11.80 1.80
CA SER A 212 14.26 13.13 1.81
C SER A 212 13.51 14.07 2.75
N ASP A 213 14.13 15.22 3.07
CA ASP A 213 13.55 16.24 3.94
C ASP A 213 12.21 16.76 3.41
N SER A 214 12.08 16.92 2.08
CA SER A 214 10.80 17.27 1.44
C SER A 214 9.73 16.19 1.60
N GLN A 215 10.11 14.91 1.60
CA GLN A 215 9.18 13.80 1.79
C GLN A 215 8.74 13.70 3.25
N LEU A 216 9.66 13.90 4.20
CA LEU A 216 9.33 14.03 5.63
C LEU A 216 8.42 15.23 5.88
N ALA A 217 8.71 16.39 5.27
CA ALA A 217 7.87 17.57 5.38
C ALA A 217 6.46 17.33 4.83
N SER A 218 6.33 16.57 3.73
CA SER A 218 5.02 16.14 3.22
C SER A 218 4.27 15.28 4.23
N GLY A 219 4.96 14.34 4.89
CA GLY A 219 4.38 13.52 5.98
C GLY A 219 3.92 14.38 7.16
N VAL A 220 4.79 15.24 7.67
CA VAL A 220 4.51 16.18 8.76
C VAL A 220 3.30 17.07 8.44
N ALA A 221 3.25 17.65 7.24
CA ALA A 221 2.14 18.48 6.81
C ALA A 221 0.82 17.69 6.77
N ALA A 222 0.82 16.49 6.19
CA ALA A 222 -0.34 15.61 6.14
C ALA A 222 -0.81 15.20 7.56
N GLY A 223 0.13 14.95 8.47
CA GLY A 223 -0.14 14.58 9.85
C GLY A 223 -0.73 15.73 10.66
N ASN A 224 -0.16 16.93 10.55
CA ASN A 224 -0.71 18.11 11.21
C ASN A 224 -2.12 18.43 10.71
N GLU A 225 -2.34 18.39 9.39
CA GLU A 225 -3.68 18.60 8.82
C GLU A 225 -4.70 17.53 9.30
N LEU A 226 -4.27 16.26 9.40
CA LEU A 226 -5.10 15.19 9.93
C LEU A 226 -5.49 15.45 11.39
N LEU A 227 -4.51 15.83 12.22
CA LEU A 227 -4.70 16.07 13.65
C LEU A 227 -5.57 17.29 13.89
N ASP A 228 -5.38 18.38 13.16
CA ASP A 228 -6.24 19.57 13.25
C ASP A 228 -7.69 19.23 12.93
N LYS A 229 -7.94 18.47 11.86
CA LYS A 229 -9.30 18.00 11.52
C LYS A 229 -9.86 17.03 12.55
N TYR A 230 -9.02 16.21 13.17
CA TYR A 230 -9.44 15.29 14.23
C TYR A 230 -9.87 16.06 15.49
N LEU A 231 -9.14 17.11 15.87
CA LEU A 231 -9.44 17.95 17.02
C LEU A 231 -10.74 18.75 16.88
N LEU A 232 -11.19 19.04 15.66
CA LEU A 232 -12.50 19.67 15.42
C LEU A 232 -13.67 18.73 15.72
N HIS A 233 -13.46 17.41 15.61
CA HIS A 233 -14.50 16.40 15.81
C HIS A 233 -13.97 15.18 16.57
N PRO A 234 -13.48 15.34 17.81
CA PRO A 234 -12.88 14.26 18.58
C PRO A 234 -13.93 13.18 18.84
N GLY A 235 -13.55 11.91 18.64
CA GLY A 235 -14.45 10.77 18.86
C GLY A 235 -15.50 10.52 17.78
N ARG A 236 -15.58 11.34 16.71
CA ARG A 236 -16.49 11.05 15.59
C ARG A 236 -16.04 9.79 14.85
N ILE A 237 -16.92 8.81 14.77
CA ILE A 237 -16.69 7.57 14.02
C ILE A 237 -17.54 7.60 12.75
N THR A 238 -16.89 7.54 11.59
CA THR A 238 -17.58 7.26 10.33
C THR A 238 -17.65 5.75 10.11
N THR A 239 -18.82 5.26 9.73
CA THR A 239 -19.09 3.84 9.42
C THR A 239 -19.61 3.70 7.98
N GLY A 240 -19.62 2.47 7.46
CA GLY A 240 -20.14 2.16 6.13
C GLY A 240 -19.31 2.75 4.98
N PHE A 241 -19.99 3.06 3.87
CA PHE A 241 -19.36 3.51 2.63
C PHE A 241 -18.50 4.78 2.75
N PRO A 242 -18.92 5.84 3.48
CA PRO A 242 -18.10 7.04 3.62
C PRO A 242 -16.74 6.76 4.29
N ARG A 243 -16.68 5.78 5.20
CA ARG A 243 -15.41 5.32 5.80
C ARG A 243 -14.53 4.67 4.74
N ILE A 244 -15.09 3.75 3.95
CA ILE A 244 -14.37 3.05 2.87
C ILE A 244 -13.79 4.05 1.87
N TRP A 245 -14.57 5.06 1.49
CA TRP A 245 -14.11 6.14 0.61
C TRP A 245 -12.90 6.90 1.19
N LYS A 246 -12.90 7.18 2.49
CA LYS A 246 -11.80 7.86 3.18
C LYS A 246 -10.59 6.97 3.45
N MET A 247 -10.67 5.66 3.22
CA MET A 247 -9.49 4.78 3.27
C MET A 247 -8.62 4.91 2.00
N GLY A 248 -9.15 5.48 0.92
CA GLY A 248 -8.39 5.79 -0.30
C GLY A 248 -8.25 4.64 -1.30
N PHE A 249 -8.65 3.42 -0.94
CA PHE A 249 -8.52 2.24 -1.81
C PHE A 249 -9.33 2.34 -3.09
N LEU A 250 -10.53 2.94 -3.05
CA LEU A 250 -11.40 3.06 -4.22
C LEU A 250 -10.79 4.01 -5.28
N GLN A 251 -10.17 5.09 -4.83
CA GLN A 251 -9.51 6.07 -5.69
C GLN A 251 -8.29 5.44 -6.37
N ALA A 252 -7.46 4.73 -5.61
CA ALA A 252 -6.33 3.99 -6.17
C ALA A 252 -6.79 2.88 -7.14
N ALA A 253 -7.84 2.12 -6.80
CA ALA A 253 -8.41 1.12 -7.69
C ALA A 253 -8.95 1.74 -8.99
N ALA A 254 -9.60 2.91 -8.92
CA ALA A 254 -10.06 3.64 -10.10
C ALA A 254 -8.89 4.04 -11.01
N GLY A 255 -7.81 4.58 -10.45
CA GLY A 255 -6.60 4.94 -11.20
C GLY A 255 -5.96 3.75 -11.91
N MET A 256 -5.87 2.61 -11.21
CA MET A 256 -5.39 1.35 -11.79
C MET A 256 -6.30 0.88 -12.94
N THR A 257 -7.62 0.92 -12.72
CA THR A 257 -8.62 0.48 -13.70
C THR A 257 -8.57 1.33 -14.96
N THR A 258 -8.30 2.64 -14.86
CA THR A 258 -8.12 3.50 -16.02
C THR A 258 -6.99 2.99 -16.92
N VAL A 259 -5.86 2.57 -16.34
CA VAL A 259 -4.74 2.03 -17.10
C VAL A 259 -5.13 0.73 -17.81
N LEU A 260 -5.81 -0.18 -17.11
CA LEU A 260 -6.28 -1.44 -17.70
C LEU A 260 -7.33 -1.23 -18.79
N ALA A 261 -8.25 -0.28 -18.60
CA ALA A 261 -9.27 0.07 -19.58
C ALA A 261 -8.65 0.64 -20.86
N ILE A 262 -7.63 1.49 -20.74
CA ILE A 262 -6.89 2.01 -21.90
C ILE A 262 -6.22 0.87 -22.68
N VAL A 263 -5.54 -0.06 -21.98
CA VAL A 263 -4.94 -1.23 -22.65
C VAL A 263 -6.00 -2.04 -23.37
N TYR A 264 -7.10 -2.37 -22.70
CA TYR A 264 -8.20 -3.13 -23.29
C TYR A 264 -8.78 -2.45 -24.54
N ILE A 265 -8.96 -1.12 -24.53
CA ILE A 265 -9.43 -0.36 -25.69
C ILE A 265 -8.41 -0.46 -26.83
N ILE A 266 -7.12 -0.31 -26.56
CA ILE A 266 -6.07 -0.40 -27.58
C ILE A 266 -6.04 -1.81 -28.19
N GLU A 267 -6.13 -2.87 -27.39
CA GLU A 267 -6.19 -4.24 -27.90
C GLU A 267 -7.39 -4.44 -28.83
N ARG A 268 -8.55 -3.89 -28.46
CA ARG A 268 -9.77 -4.01 -29.26
C ARG A 268 -9.70 -3.23 -30.58
N LEU A 269 -9.03 -2.08 -30.59
CA LEU A 269 -8.84 -1.26 -31.80
C LEU A 269 -7.77 -1.82 -32.74
N THR A 270 -6.73 -2.44 -32.18
CA THR A 270 -5.58 -2.94 -32.96
C THR A 270 -5.72 -4.40 -33.39
N HIS A 271 -6.70 -5.13 -32.84
CA HIS A 271 -6.83 -6.59 -32.98
C HIS A 271 -5.56 -7.36 -32.60
N LYS A 272 -4.71 -6.75 -31.76
CA LYS A 272 -3.50 -7.36 -31.22
C LYS A 272 -3.67 -7.47 -29.71
N SER A 273 -3.34 -8.62 -29.14
CA SER A 273 -3.23 -8.69 -27.69
C SER A 273 -1.91 -8.06 -27.27
N LEU A 274 -2.00 -7.15 -26.31
CA LEU A 274 -0.88 -6.55 -25.59
C LEU A 274 -0.65 -7.28 -24.25
N LEU A 275 -1.63 -8.08 -23.80
CA LEU A 275 -1.60 -8.83 -22.56
C LEU A 275 -1.44 -10.35 -22.74
N LEU A 276 -1.43 -10.88 -23.98
CA LEU A 276 -1.24 -12.30 -24.33
C LEU A 276 -0.27 -12.48 -25.51
#